data_AF-A0A821U365-F1
#
_entry.id   AF-A0A821U365-F1
#
_cell.length_a   1.000
_cell.length_b   1.000
_cell.length_c   1.000
_cell.angle_alpha   90.00
_cell.angle_beta   90.00
_cell.angle_gamma   90.00
#
_symmetry.space_group_name_H-M   'P 1'
#
loop_
_entity.id
_entity.type
_entity.pdbx_description
1 polymer ?
#
loop_
_entity_poly.entity_id
_entity_poly.type
_entity_poly.pdbx_seq_one_letter_code
_entity_poly.pdbx_strand_id
1 'polypeptide(L)'
;MVYILDECPVMHSCCCCVPLRVATIASGVVGLIGAGGFLWVGSTEGARRLASSGVVGTSLLKLVRYFCGASGVLLAAAHALLIAAAVHESDALCEVYIWFMAVWSAVLFALTAAVSVQAALASFEASAFSALASALLLIVVIFLLIVIVANYRMTLP
;
A
#
# COMPACT_ATOMS: atom_id res chain seq x y z
N MET A 1 4.53 -27.47 25.13
CA MET A 1 5.60 -27.92 24.22
C MET A 1 6.34 -26.66 23.82
N VAL A 2 7.53 -26.46 24.38
CA VAL A 2 8.40 -25.34 23.97
C VAL A 2 8.96 -25.74 22.61
N TYR A 3 8.56 -25.06 21.55
CA TYR A 3 9.10 -25.33 20.23
C TYR A 3 10.50 -24.72 20.16
N ILE A 4 11.45 -25.43 19.54
CA ILE A 4 12.81 -24.96 19.25
C ILE A 4 12.83 -23.61 18.49
N LEU A 5 11.67 -23.16 17.97
CA LEU A 5 11.47 -21.87 17.32
C LEU A 5 11.30 -20.69 18.30
N ASP A 6 10.92 -20.91 19.57
CA ASP A 6 10.74 -19.86 20.59
C ASP A 6 12.07 -19.23 21.03
N GLU A 7 13.19 -19.93 20.85
CA GLU A 7 14.53 -19.48 21.27
C GLU A 7 15.40 -18.94 20.12
N CYS A 8 14.85 -18.80 18.90
CA CYS A 8 15.62 -18.28 17.77
C CYS A 8 15.53 -16.73 17.70
N PRO A 9 16.56 -15.96 18.14
CA PRO A 9 16.53 -14.49 18.09
C PRO A 9 16.38 -13.92 16.67
N VAL A 10 16.69 -14.73 15.66
CA VAL A 10 16.56 -14.40 14.23
C VAL A 10 15.08 -14.41 13.79
N MET A 11 14.22 -15.23 14.40
CA MET A 11 12.79 -15.30 14.07
C MET A 11 12.03 -14.04 14.52
N HIS A 12 12.52 -13.30 15.52
CA HIS A 12 11.86 -12.09 16.04
C HIS A 12 12.35 -10.79 15.41
N SER A 13 13.32 -10.86 14.48
CA SER A 13 13.99 -9.68 13.93
C SER A 13 13.76 -9.55 12.42
N CYS A 14 13.32 -8.36 11.99
CA CYS A 14 13.33 -7.92 10.59
C CYS A 14 14.75 -7.45 10.19
N CYS A 15 14.97 -7.15 8.90
CA CYS A 15 16.22 -6.57 8.39
C CYS A 15 16.80 -5.50 9.34
N CYS A 16 18.11 -5.54 9.58
CA CYS A 16 18.82 -4.65 10.51
C CYS A 16 18.51 -4.83 12.01
N CYS A 17 18.12 -6.04 12.44
CA CYS A 17 17.88 -6.40 13.85
C CYS A 17 16.70 -5.63 14.50
N VAL A 18 15.76 -5.11 13.70
CA VAL A 18 14.58 -4.43 14.22
C VAL A 18 13.53 -5.46 14.65
N PRO A 19 12.99 -5.41 15.87
CA PRO A 19 11.94 -6.35 16.28
C PRO A 19 10.75 -6.32 15.32
N LEU A 20 10.25 -7.49 14.91
CA LEU A 20 9.16 -7.60 13.90
C LEU A 20 7.89 -6.86 14.31
N ARG A 21 7.57 -6.81 15.61
CA ARG A 21 6.46 -6.01 16.15
C ARG A 21 6.64 -4.52 15.85
N VAL A 22 7.85 -3.98 16.07
CA VAL A 22 8.19 -2.57 15.79
C VAL A 22 8.18 -2.31 14.29
N ALA A 23 8.73 -3.21 13.49
CA ALA A 23 8.71 -3.12 12.03
C ALA A 23 7.27 -3.10 11.48
N THR A 24 6.37 -3.90 12.06
CA THR A 24 4.95 -3.96 11.69
C THR A 24 4.21 -2.67 12.06
N ILE A 25 4.44 -2.13 13.25
CA ILE A 25 3.88 -0.83 13.66
C ILE A 25 4.39 0.29 12.75
N ALA A 26 5.70 0.34 12.50
CA ALA A 26 6.30 1.33 11.61
C ALA A 26 5.71 1.24 10.19
N SER A 27 5.53 0.02 9.68
CA SER A 27 4.87 -0.25 8.40
C SER A 27 3.44 0.29 8.36
N GLY A 28 2.67 0.12 9.45
CA GLY A 28 1.36 0.71 9.61
C GLY A 28 1.38 2.24 9.57
N VAL A 29 2.30 2.87 10.29
CA VAL A 29 2.43 4.34 10.33
C VAL A 29 2.83 4.91 8.97
N VAL A 30 3.84 4.33 8.31
CA VAL A 30 4.27 4.75 6.96
C VAL A 30 3.13 4.57 5.97
N GLY A 31 2.38 3.48 6.10
CA GLY A 31 1.18 3.22 5.31
C GLY A 31 0.07 4.24 5.49
N LEU A 32 -0.18 4.70 6.72
CA LEU A 32 -1.13 5.78 7.00
C LEU A 32 -0.72 7.10 6.33
N ILE A 33 0.58 7.41 6.32
CA ILE A 33 1.11 8.58 5.59
C ILE A 33 0.86 8.42 4.09
N GLY A 34 1.12 7.24 3.53
CA GLY A 34 0.83 6.91 2.13
C GLY A 34 -0.66 7.05 1.79
N ALA A 35 -1.54 6.56 2.66
CA ALA A 35 -2.99 6.70 2.53
C ALA A 35 -3.44 8.17 2.51
N GLY A 36 -2.78 9.02 3.30
CA GLY A 36 -2.97 10.48 3.26
C GLY A 36 -2.68 11.08 1.88
N GLY A 37 -1.67 10.58 1.17
CA GLY A 37 -1.38 10.97 -0.22
C GLY A 37 -2.53 10.62 -1.18
N PHE A 38 -3.08 9.41 -1.06
CA PHE A 38 -4.25 8.99 -1.86
C PHE A 38 -5.50 9.84 -1.56
N LEU A 39 -5.77 10.12 -0.28
CA LEU A 39 -6.85 11.01 0.14
C LEU A 39 -6.66 12.42 -0.39
N TRP A 40 -5.43 12.93 -0.38
CA TRP A 40 -5.12 14.25 -0.93
C TRP A 40 -5.44 14.31 -2.43
N VAL A 41 -5.04 13.29 -3.22
CA VAL A 41 -5.41 13.21 -4.65
C VAL A 41 -6.94 13.11 -4.85
N GLY A 42 -7.64 12.40 -3.96
CA GLY A 42 -9.10 12.31 -3.97
C GLY A 42 -9.83 13.60 -3.57
N SER A 43 -9.14 14.53 -2.89
CA SER A 43 -9.71 15.80 -2.43
C SER A 43 -9.97 16.78 -3.58
N THR A 44 -10.76 17.82 -3.31
CA THR A 44 -11.01 18.90 -4.27
C THR A 44 -9.74 19.67 -4.64
N GLU A 45 -8.87 19.94 -3.67
CA GLU A 45 -7.62 20.67 -3.88
C GLU A 45 -6.59 19.84 -4.67
N GLY A 46 -6.42 18.56 -4.30
CA GLY A 46 -5.52 17.67 -5.04
C GLY A 46 -5.97 17.50 -6.49
N ALA A 47 -7.27 17.28 -6.72
CA ALA A 47 -7.82 17.18 -8.07
C ALA A 47 -7.63 18.47 -8.88
N ARG A 48 -7.80 19.65 -8.26
CA ARG A 48 -7.55 20.95 -8.91
C ARG A 48 -6.08 21.09 -9.34
N ARG A 49 -5.13 20.72 -8.49
CA ARG A 49 -3.69 20.77 -8.83
C ARG A 49 -3.31 19.75 -9.90
N LEU A 50 -3.87 18.54 -9.85
CA LEU A 50 -3.65 17.51 -10.85
C LEU A 50 -4.22 17.91 -12.22
N ALA A 51 -5.37 18.60 -12.24
CA ALA A 51 -5.93 19.17 -13.47
C ALA A 51 -5.01 20.24 -14.07
N SER A 52 -4.42 21.09 -13.22
CA SER A 52 -3.54 22.18 -13.66
C SER A 52 -2.15 21.71 -14.13
N SER A 53 -1.71 20.50 -13.76
CA SER A 53 -0.42 19.97 -14.18
C SER A 53 -0.43 19.42 -15.61
N GLY A 54 -1.60 19.26 -16.24
CA GLY A 54 -1.75 18.68 -17.58
C GLY A 54 -1.41 17.19 -17.67
N VAL A 55 -1.09 16.54 -16.54
CA VAL A 55 -0.66 15.12 -16.47
C VAL A 55 -1.83 14.16 -16.66
N VAL A 56 -3.05 14.58 -16.32
CA VAL A 56 -4.26 13.76 -16.43
C VAL A 56 -5.29 14.50 -17.29
N GLY A 57 -5.62 13.93 -18.45
CA GLY A 57 -6.72 14.43 -19.29
C GLY A 57 -8.02 14.54 -18.48
N THR A 58 -8.82 15.57 -18.77
CA THR A 58 -10.03 15.91 -17.99
C THR A 58 -11.04 14.76 -17.88
N SER A 59 -11.07 13.85 -18.88
CA SER A 59 -11.92 12.66 -18.89
C SER A 59 -11.53 11.61 -17.85
N LEU A 60 -10.23 11.44 -17.58
CA LEU A 60 -9.70 10.45 -16.63
C LEU A 60 -9.63 10.99 -15.20
N LEU A 61 -9.59 12.31 -15.03
CA LEU A 61 -9.42 12.96 -13.73
C LEU A 61 -10.51 12.57 -12.72
N LYS A 62 -11.76 12.44 -13.18
CA LYS A 62 -12.87 12.05 -12.31
C LYS A 62 -12.68 10.62 -11.78
N LEU A 63 -12.31 9.69 -12.65
CA LEU A 63 -12.07 8.29 -12.29
C LEU A 63 -10.90 8.18 -11.30
N VAL A 64 -9.77 8.82 -11.62
CA VAL A 64 -8.57 8.85 -10.77
C VAL A 64 -8.92 9.40 -9.39
N ARG A 65 -9.67 10.51 -9.31
CA ARG A 65 -10.08 11.12 -8.05
C ARG A 65 -10.89 10.17 -7.17
N TYR A 66 -11.93 9.55 -7.72
CA TYR A 66 -12.77 8.63 -6.93
C TYR A 66 -12.00 7.38 -6.49
N PHE A 67 -11.20 6.82 -7.39
CA PHE A 67 -10.37 5.67 -7.07
C PHE A 67 -9.35 5.98 -5.98
N CYS A 68 -8.65 7.11 -6.09
CA CYS A 68 -7.67 7.53 -5.07
C CYS A 68 -8.35 7.85 -3.74
N GLY A 69 -9.50 8.52 -3.74
CA GLY A 69 -10.25 8.80 -2.53
C GLY A 69 -10.71 7.52 -1.81
N ALA A 70 -11.31 6.58 -2.54
CA ALA A 70 -11.74 5.30 -1.98
C ALA A 70 -10.54 4.47 -1.50
N SER A 71 -9.47 4.37 -2.30
CA SER A 71 -8.25 3.66 -1.92
C SER A 71 -7.61 4.27 -0.68
N GLY A 72 -7.59 5.60 -0.55
CA GLY A 72 -7.03 6.26 0.62
C GLY A 72 -7.76 5.91 1.92
N VAL A 73 -9.10 5.84 1.90
CA VAL A 73 -9.88 5.39 3.07
C VAL A 73 -9.61 3.94 3.40
N LEU A 74 -9.63 3.05 2.40
CA LEU A 74 -9.41 1.61 2.60
C LEU A 74 -7.99 1.31 3.09
N LEU A 75 -6.97 1.96 2.51
CA LEU A 75 -5.59 1.86 2.98
C LEU A 75 -5.45 2.37 4.41
N ALA A 76 -6.06 3.51 4.74
CA ALA A 76 -6.01 4.04 6.09
C ALA A 76 -6.59 3.05 7.11
N ALA A 77 -7.76 2.46 6.78
CA ALA A 77 -8.37 1.43 7.61
C ALA A 77 -7.48 0.19 7.73
N ALA A 78 -6.94 -0.33 6.62
CA ALA A 78 -6.07 -1.51 6.63
C ALA A 78 -4.79 -1.28 7.47
N HIS A 79 -4.14 -0.12 7.33
CA HIS A 79 -2.94 0.20 8.11
C HIS A 79 -3.24 0.47 9.59
N ALA A 80 -4.40 1.05 9.92
CA ALA A 80 -4.84 1.17 11.30
C ALA A 80 -5.11 -0.22 11.93
N LEU A 81 -5.76 -1.12 11.18
CA LEU A 81 -5.96 -2.50 11.58
C LEU A 81 -4.64 -3.27 11.72
N LEU A 82 -3.63 -2.97 10.90
CA LEU A 82 -2.30 -3.55 11.05
C LEU A 82 -1.62 -3.12 12.35
N ILE A 83 -1.74 -1.85 12.73
CA ILE A 83 -1.23 -1.36 14.01
C ILE A 83 -1.97 -2.07 15.15
N ALA A 84 -3.29 -2.20 15.06
CA ALA A 84 -4.07 -2.96 16.04
C ALA A 84 -3.63 -4.43 16.10
N ALA A 85 -3.34 -5.06 14.95
CA ALA A 85 -2.81 -6.42 14.89
C ALA A 85 -1.49 -6.56 15.65
N ALA A 86 -0.58 -5.60 15.50
CA ALA A 86 0.70 -5.60 16.18
C ALA A 86 0.60 -5.27 17.68
N VAL A 87 -0.37 -4.44 18.08
CA VAL A 87 -0.61 -4.10 19.49
C VAL A 87 -1.24 -5.28 20.23
N HIS A 88 -2.25 -5.89 19.62
CA HIS A 88 -3.07 -6.95 20.20
C HIS A 88 -2.64 -8.37 19.80
N GLU A 89 -1.53 -8.52 19.08
CA GLU A 89 -0.98 -9.82 18.66
C GLU A 89 -2.01 -10.67 17.90
N SER A 90 -2.72 -10.04 16.97
CA SER A 90 -3.84 -10.68 16.27
C SER A 90 -3.43 -11.26 14.92
N ASP A 91 -3.36 -12.60 14.86
CA ASP A 91 -3.10 -13.38 13.64
C ASP A 91 -4.10 -13.07 12.51
N ALA A 92 -5.39 -13.04 12.86
CA ALA A 92 -6.48 -12.80 11.90
C ALA A 92 -6.39 -11.42 11.25
N LEU A 93 -6.00 -10.38 12.01
CA LEU A 93 -5.85 -9.03 11.45
C LEU A 93 -4.62 -8.94 10.53
N CYS A 94 -3.54 -9.66 10.84
CA CYS A 94 -2.40 -9.80 9.93
C CYS A 94 -2.80 -10.48 8.62
N GLU A 95 -3.59 -11.55 8.68
CA GLU A 95 -4.08 -12.24 7.48
C GLU A 95 -5.02 -11.36 6.63
N VAL A 96 -5.96 -10.64 7.27
CA VAL A 96 -6.82 -9.67 6.58
C VAL A 96 -5.99 -8.60 5.87
N TYR A 97 -4.96 -8.08 6.52
CA TYR A 97 -4.07 -7.09 5.92
C TYR A 97 -3.33 -7.64 4.69
N ILE A 98 -2.77 -8.86 4.79
CA ILE A 98 -2.04 -9.50 3.68
C ILE A 98 -2.96 -9.67 2.47
N TRP A 99 -4.15 -10.24 2.66
CA TRP A 99 -5.09 -10.47 1.56
C TRP A 99 -5.64 -9.16 0.98
N PHE A 100 -5.94 -8.19 1.84
CA PHE A 100 -6.35 -6.86 1.39
C PHE A 100 -5.26 -6.23 0.50
N MET A 101 -4.01 -6.25 0.94
CA MET A 101 -2.89 -5.68 0.17
C MET A 101 -2.65 -6.43 -1.14
N ALA A 102 -2.74 -7.75 -1.14
CA ALA A 102 -2.61 -8.56 -2.35
C ALA A 102 -3.69 -8.20 -3.39
N VAL A 103 -4.97 -8.21 -2.99
CA VAL A 103 -6.09 -7.89 -3.89
C VAL A 103 -6.04 -6.43 -4.33
N TRP A 104 -5.81 -5.50 -3.41
CA TRP A 104 -5.75 -4.08 -3.72
C TRP A 104 -4.60 -3.76 -4.69
N SER A 105 -3.42 -4.38 -4.53
CA SER A 105 -2.29 -4.19 -5.45
C SER A 105 -2.59 -4.67 -6.87
N ALA A 106 -3.30 -5.80 -7.02
CA ALA A 106 -3.72 -6.30 -8.34
C ALA A 106 -4.72 -5.34 -9.01
N VAL A 107 -5.70 -4.83 -8.26
CA VAL A 107 -6.68 -3.86 -8.76
C VAL A 107 -6.00 -2.55 -9.15
N LEU A 108 -5.11 -2.04 -8.30
CA LEU A 108 -4.33 -0.83 -8.57
C LEU A 108 -3.50 -0.98 -9.85
N PHE A 109 -2.81 -2.11 -10.02
CA PHE A 109 -2.01 -2.37 -11.20
C PHE A 109 -2.87 -2.37 -12.47
N ALA A 110 -3.99 -3.09 -12.48
CA ALA A 110 -4.89 -3.16 -13.63
C ALA A 110 -5.42 -1.77 -14.03
N LEU A 111 -5.83 -0.96 -13.04
CA LEU A 111 -6.31 0.39 -13.28
C LEU A 111 -5.21 1.33 -13.76
N THR A 112 -4.00 1.22 -13.20
CA THR A 112 -2.86 2.04 -13.63
C THR A 112 -2.44 1.67 -15.04
N ALA A 113 -2.38 0.38 -15.38
CA ALA A 113 -2.11 -0.08 -16.74
C ALA A 113 -3.14 0.46 -17.73
N ALA A 114 -4.44 0.44 -17.39
CA ALA A 114 -5.49 1.02 -18.23
C ALA A 114 -5.30 2.54 -18.41
N VAL A 115 -5.01 3.28 -17.35
CA VAL A 115 -4.74 4.74 -17.41
C VAL A 115 -3.48 5.04 -18.24
N SER A 116 -2.42 4.25 -18.07
CA SER A 116 -1.18 4.37 -18.86
C SER A 116 -1.42 4.13 -20.34
N VAL A 117 -2.20 3.10 -20.71
CA VAL A 117 -2.57 2.85 -22.12
C VAL A 117 -3.34 4.04 -22.70
N GLN A 118 -4.33 4.55 -21.97
CA GLN A 118 -5.11 5.70 -22.43
C GLN A 118 -4.25 6.97 -22.56
N ALA A 119 -3.31 7.19 -21.65
CA ALA A 119 -2.36 8.29 -21.73
C ALA A 119 -1.42 8.16 -22.95
N ALA A 120 -0.92 6.96 -23.23
CA ALA A 120 -0.07 6.69 -24.40
C ALA A 120 -0.85 6.93 -25.72
N LEU A 121 -2.09 6.45 -25.82
CA LEU A 121 -2.96 6.67 -26.98
C LEU A 121 -3.29 8.15 -27.21
N ALA A 122 -3.29 8.96 -26.15
CA ALA A 122 -3.47 10.40 -26.20
C ALA A 122 -2.15 11.19 -26.36
N SER A 123 -1.05 10.52 -26.73
CA SER A 123 0.28 11.10 -26.95
C SER A 123 0.94 11.70 -25.68
N PHE A 124 0.53 11.27 -24.49
CA PHE A 124 1.15 11.62 -23.21
C PHE A 124 2.09 10.51 -22.72
N GLU A 125 3.05 10.11 -23.56
CA GLU A 125 3.91 8.95 -23.32
C GLU A 125 4.69 9.03 -22.00
N ALA A 126 5.32 10.18 -21.71
CA ALA A 126 6.07 10.37 -20.46
C ALA A 126 5.20 10.18 -19.20
N SER A 127 3.94 10.62 -19.26
CA SER A 127 2.97 10.43 -18.18
C SER A 127 2.52 8.98 -18.07
N ALA A 128 2.35 8.28 -19.20
CA ALA A 128 2.04 6.85 -19.23
C ALA A 128 3.13 6.00 -18.59
N PHE A 129 4.40 6.25 -18.96
CA PHE A 129 5.56 5.54 -18.41
C PHE A 129 5.76 5.82 -16.92
N SER A 130 5.65 7.08 -16.50
CA SER A 130 5.81 7.44 -15.08
C SER A 130 4.73 6.84 -14.19
N ALA A 131 3.48 6.78 -14.65
CA ALA A 131 2.39 6.11 -13.93
C ALA A 131 2.66 4.60 -13.77
N LEU A 132 3.07 3.92 -14.84
CA LEU A 132 3.35 2.48 -14.80
C LEU A 132 4.57 2.17 -13.91
N ALA A 133 5.66 2.94 -14.04
CA ALA A 133 6.85 2.80 -13.21
C ALA A 133 6.53 3.03 -11.72
N SER A 134 5.70 4.03 -11.41
CA SER A 134 5.27 4.30 -10.04
C SER A 134 4.42 3.17 -9.47
N ALA A 135 3.53 2.57 -10.28
CA ALA A 135 2.74 1.41 -9.85
C ALA A 135 3.62 0.18 -9.61
N LEU A 136 4.62 -0.09 -10.46
CA LEU A 136 5.57 -1.18 -10.25
C LEU A 136 6.39 -1.00 -8.98
N LEU A 137 6.90 0.22 -8.74
CA LEU A 137 7.61 0.54 -7.49
C LEU A 137 6.70 0.33 -6.27
N LEU A 138 5.45 0.78 -6.35
CA LEU A 138 4.48 0.60 -5.27
C LEU A 138 4.15 -0.88 -5.04
N ILE A 139 4.06 -1.71 -6.08
CA ILE A 139 3.93 -3.17 -5.95
C ILE A 139 5.11 -3.75 -5.17
N VAL A 140 6.34 -3.37 -5.49
CA VAL A 140 7.53 -3.82 -4.75
C VAL A 140 7.43 -3.43 -3.27
N VAL A 141 7.01 -2.20 -2.97
CA VAL A 141 6.78 -1.75 -1.58
C VAL A 141 5.71 -2.60 -0.90
N ILE A 142 4.58 -2.87 -1.56
CA ILE A 142 3.51 -3.71 -1.01
C ILE A 142 4.00 -5.12 -0.72
N PHE A 143 4.78 -5.72 -1.64
CA PHE A 143 5.38 -7.04 -1.40
C PHE A 143 6.28 -7.06 -0.17
N LEU A 144 7.11 -6.03 0.01
CA LEU A 144 7.94 -5.91 1.21
C LEU A 144 7.08 -5.81 2.48
N LEU A 145 6.01 -5.02 2.45
CA LEU A 145 5.08 -4.91 3.58
C LEU A 145 4.39 -6.25 3.88
N ILE A 146 3.92 -6.97 2.85
CA ILE A 146 3.32 -8.29 3.00
C ILE A 146 4.31 -9.26 3.66
N VAL A 147 5.57 -9.27 3.22
CA VAL A 147 6.61 -10.14 3.80
C VAL A 147 6.87 -9.80 5.27
N ILE A 148 6.97 -8.51 5.63
CA ILE A 148 7.15 -8.08 7.02
C ILE A 148 5.99 -8.58 7.89
N VAL A 149 4.75 -8.37 7.43
CA VAL A 149 3.55 -8.76 8.18
C VAL A 149 3.39 -10.28 8.26
N ALA A 150 3.67 -11.00 7.18
CA ALA A 150 3.66 -12.46 7.17
C ALA A 150 4.70 -13.05 8.11
N ASN A 151 5.90 -12.48 8.17
CA ASN A 151 6.94 -12.89 9.12
C ASN A 151 6.52 -12.60 10.56
N TYR A 152 5.99 -11.41 10.85
CA TYR A 152 5.46 -11.10 12.18
C TYR A 152 4.35 -12.07 12.60
N ARG A 153 3.42 -12.36 11.68
CA ARG A 153 2.34 -13.33 11.89
C ARG A 153 2.85 -14.70 12.34
N MET A 154 3.89 -15.23 11.70
CA MET A 154 4.49 -16.52 12.07
C MET A 154 5.16 -16.54 13.46
N THR A 155 5.34 -15.38 14.09
CA THR A 155 5.88 -15.28 15.47
C THR A 155 4.80 -15.13 16.53
N LEU A 156 3.53 -15.04 16.14
CA LEU A 156 2.42 -14.95 17.08
C LEU A 156 2.11 -16.33 17.69
N PRO A 157 1.71 -16.39 18.96
CA PRO A 157 1.39 -17.63 19.68
C PRO A 157 0.10 -18.31 19.22
#